data_AF-A0A9D5CMU5-F1
#
_entry.id   AF-A0A9D5CMU5-F1
#
_cell.length_a   1.000
_cell.length_b   1.000
_cell.length_c   1.000
_cell.angle_alpha   90.00
_cell.angle_beta   90.00
_cell.angle_gamma   90.00
#
_symmetry.space_group_name_H-M   'P 1'
#
loop_
_entity.id
_entity.type
_entity.pdbx_description
1 polymer ?
#
loop_
_entity_poly.entity_id
_entity_poly.type
_entity_poly.pdbx_seq_one_letter_code
_entity_poly.pdbx_strand_id
1 'polypeptide(L)'
;MHKAEREKLKRDHLNELFLELDHSLEQSRQNNGKACILGDATRLLPDLIAQVESLRKENATLVSESHYVSMEKNELKDEKRVLEADIERLQSKLQQGLQSDLVLHNLPHSASRALSIQHPLAVTRPTLMSPPHQELQLNHELEATWKPKSHSRVKRPQARYPTPFDSWPLELLTRHPQGANGTTNDAVGNSSNRA
;
A
#
# COMPACT_ATOMS: atom_id res chain seq x y z
N MET A 1 -32.76 22.02 -63.80
CA MET A 1 -32.02 22.55 -62.63
C MET A 1 -31.43 23.91 -62.98
N HIS A 2 -32.12 24.97 -62.59
CA HIS A 2 -31.71 26.34 -62.80
C HIS A 2 -30.56 26.72 -61.86
N LYS A 3 -29.75 27.72 -62.22
CA LYS A 3 -28.59 28.16 -61.42
C LYS A 3 -28.98 28.49 -59.96
N ALA A 4 -30.15 29.10 -59.76
CA ALA A 4 -30.66 29.46 -58.44
C ALA A 4 -30.98 28.22 -57.57
N GLU A 5 -31.56 27.17 -58.14
CA GLU A 5 -31.88 25.93 -57.40
C GLU A 5 -30.61 25.23 -56.91
N ARG A 6 -29.58 25.17 -57.76
CA ARG A 6 -28.27 24.62 -57.37
C ARG A 6 -27.62 25.41 -56.24
N GLU A 7 -27.75 26.73 -56.25
CA GLU A 7 -27.18 27.59 -55.20
C GLU A 7 -27.94 27.48 -53.89
N LYS A 8 -29.28 27.41 -53.94
CA LYS A 8 -30.11 27.16 -52.76
C LYS A 8 -29.68 25.87 -52.05
N LEU A 9 -29.54 24.78 -52.80
CA LEU A 9 -29.14 23.49 -52.23
C LEU A 9 -27.77 23.56 -51.52
N LYS A 10 -26.81 24.30 -52.08
CA LYS A 10 -25.51 24.53 -51.45
C LYS A 10 -25.62 25.31 -50.15
N ARG A 11 -26.45 26.36 -50.13
CA ARG A 11 -26.67 27.19 -48.93
C ARG A 11 -27.39 26.42 -47.83
N ASP A 12 -28.37 25.61 -48.20
CA ASP A 12 -29.12 24.77 -47.27
C ASP A 12 -28.17 23.75 -46.62
N HIS A 13 -27.35 23.04 -47.42
CA HIS A 13 -26.34 22.13 -46.91
C HIS A 13 -25.32 22.83 -45.98
N LEU A 14 -24.82 24.00 -46.36
CA LEU A 14 -23.89 24.74 -45.50
C LEU A 14 -24.56 25.17 -44.18
N ASN A 15 -25.84 25.53 -44.21
CA ASN A 15 -26.59 25.86 -42.99
C ASN A 15 -26.74 24.63 -42.08
N GLU A 16 -26.98 23.44 -42.64
CA GLU A 16 -27.01 22.20 -41.86
C GLU A 16 -25.68 21.97 -41.12
N LEU A 17 -24.55 22.17 -41.79
CA LEU A 17 -23.22 22.05 -41.15
C LEU A 17 -23.02 23.07 -40.02
N PHE A 18 -23.50 24.30 -40.20
CA PHE A 18 -23.45 25.30 -39.14
C PHE A 18 -24.31 24.91 -37.93
N LEU A 19 -25.48 24.31 -38.16
CA LEU A 19 -26.34 23.83 -37.09
C LEU A 19 -25.69 22.67 -36.36
N GLU A 20 -25.13 21.68 -37.06
CA GLU A 20 -24.44 20.55 -36.44
C GLU A 20 -23.25 21.00 -35.58
N LEU A 21 -22.47 21.97 -36.08
CA LEU A 21 -21.35 22.55 -35.33
C LEU A 21 -21.84 23.27 -34.07
N ASP A 22 -22.87 24.11 -34.18
CA ASP A 22 -23.46 24.83 -33.04
C ASP A 22 -23.95 23.88 -31.93
N HIS A 23 -24.63 22.79 -32.31
CA HIS A 23 -25.06 21.76 -31.35
C HIS A 23 -23.88 21.07 -30.68
N SER A 24 -22.80 20.80 -31.43
CA SER A 24 -21.60 20.12 -30.92
C SER A 24 -20.77 20.97 -29.95
N LEU A 25 -20.88 22.30 -30.05
CA LEU A 25 -20.19 23.23 -29.16
C LEU A 25 -20.91 23.40 -27.80
N GLU A 26 -22.05 22.73 -27.58
CA GLU A 26 -22.87 22.81 -26.36
C GLU A 26 -23.13 24.26 -25.92
N GLN A 27 -23.28 25.16 -26.89
CA GLN A 27 -23.32 26.60 -26.65
C GLN A 27 -24.64 26.99 -25.96
N SER A 28 -24.61 27.03 -24.62
CA SER A 28 -25.84 27.17 -23.85
C SER A 28 -26.60 28.50 -24.06
N ARG A 29 -26.02 29.58 -24.62
CA ARG A 29 -26.73 30.88 -24.73
C ARG A 29 -26.31 31.87 -25.86
N GLN A 30 -27.38 32.53 -26.33
CA GLN A 30 -27.57 33.90 -26.87
C GLN A 30 -26.85 34.40 -28.13
N ASN A 31 -25.83 33.72 -28.63
CA ASN A 31 -24.97 34.29 -29.70
C ASN A 31 -24.90 33.38 -30.95
N ASN A 32 -26.05 33.05 -31.56
CA ASN A 32 -26.14 32.04 -32.63
C ASN A 32 -25.70 32.56 -34.02
N GLY A 33 -24.82 33.56 -34.06
CA GLY A 33 -24.29 34.10 -35.31
C GLY A 33 -23.23 33.16 -35.88
N LYS A 34 -23.23 32.95 -37.21
CA LYS A 34 -22.22 32.10 -37.89
C LYS A 34 -20.78 32.47 -37.56
N ALA A 35 -20.47 33.76 -37.40
CA ALA A 35 -19.14 34.22 -37.01
C ALA A 35 -18.77 33.82 -35.57
N CYS A 36 -19.75 33.81 -34.65
CA CYS A 36 -19.55 33.37 -33.27
C CYS A 36 -19.27 31.88 -33.24
N ILE A 37 -20.11 31.07 -33.91
CA ILE A 37 -19.94 29.61 -34.02
C ILE A 37 -18.52 29.26 -34.51
N LEU A 38 -18.05 29.91 -35.58
CA LEU A 38 -16.69 29.68 -36.09
C LEU A 38 -15.61 30.16 -35.12
N GLY A 39 -15.79 31.32 -34.50
CA GLY A 39 -14.84 31.86 -33.53
C GLY A 39 -14.69 30.97 -32.30
N ASP A 40 -15.81 30.44 -31.79
CA ASP A 40 -15.84 29.54 -30.66
C ASP A 40 -15.26 28.17 -31.02
N ALA A 41 -15.61 27.59 -32.18
CA ALA A 41 -14.98 26.36 -32.66
C ALA A 41 -13.45 26.51 -32.83
N THR A 42 -13.00 27.62 -33.42
CA THR A 42 -11.57 27.89 -33.65
C THR A 42 -10.81 28.03 -32.34
N ARG A 43 -11.43 28.61 -31.29
CA ARG A 43 -10.83 28.74 -29.96
C ARG A 43 -10.84 27.43 -29.18
N LEU A 44 -11.96 26.69 -29.23
CA LEU A 44 -12.16 25.49 -28.42
C LEU A 44 -11.38 24.28 -28.94
N LEU A 45 -11.23 24.14 -30.26
CA LEU A 45 -10.59 22.97 -30.87
C LEU A 45 -9.14 22.75 -30.39
N PRO A 46 -8.24 23.76 -30.37
CA PRO A 46 -6.91 23.61 -29.81
C PRO A 46 -6.91 23.22 -28.33
N ASP A 47 -7.81 23.80 -27.52
CA ASP A 47 -7.93 23.51 -26.09
C ASP A 47 -8.37 22.05 -25.85
N LEU A 48 -9.30 21.54 -26.66
CA LEU A 48 -9.72 20.13 -26.60
C LEU A 48 -8.60 19.19 -27.04
N ILE A 49 -7.86 19.53 -28.10
CA ILE A 49 -6.70 18.75 -28.56
C ILE A 49 -5.65 18.68 -27.45
N ALA A 50 -5.32 19.81 -26.82
CA ALA A 50 -4.36 19.86 -25.72
C ALA A 50 -4.82 19.02 -24.50
N GLN A 51 -6.11 19.03 -24.19
CA GLN A 51 -6.68 18.19 -23.13
C GLN A 51 -6.56 16.69 -23.47
N VAL A 52 -6.88 16.29 -24.70
CA VAL A 52 -6.73 14.90 -25.16
C VAL A 52 -5.27 14.45 -25.08
N GLU A 53 -4.33 15.30 -25.49
CA GLU A 53 -2.89 15.01 -25.40
C GLU A 53 -2.42 14.87 -23.94
N SER A 54 -2.88 15.76 -23.06
CA SER A 54 -2.58 15.68 -21.62
C SER A 54 -3.13 14.40 -21.01
N LEU A 55 -4.38 14.04 -21.29
CA LEU A 55 -5.01 12.81 -20.81
C LEU A 55 -4.30 11.56 -21.34
N ARG A 56 -3.84 11.57 -22.61
CA ARG A 56 -3.03 10.48 -23.16
C ARG A 56 -1.72 10.30 -22.41
N LYS A 57 -1.04 11.40 -22.06
CA LYS A 57 0.20 11.36 -21.29
C LYS A 57 -0.02 10.87 -19.86
N GLU A 58 -1.08 11.34 -19.21
CA GLU A 58 -1.45 10.88 -17.86
C GLU A 58 -1.80 9.38 -17.87
N ASN A 59 -2.61 8.93 -18.83
CA ASN A 59 -2.96 7.53 -18.98
C ASN A 59 -1.71 6.65 -19.20
N ALA A 60 -0.79 7.07 -20.08
CA ALA A 60 0.48 6.36 -20.26
C ALA A 60 1.29 6.26 -18.96
N THR A 61 1.29 7.33 -18.16
CA THR A 61 1.95 7.35 -16.85
C THR A 61 1.27 6.37 -15.89
N LEU A 62 -0.06 6.44 -15.74
CA LEU A 62 -0.84 5.55 -14.87
C LEU A 62 -0.71 4.08 -15.26
N VAL A 63 -0.69 3.76 -16.55
CA VAL A 63 -0.47 2.40 -17.05
C VAL A 63 0.92 1.90 -16.63
N SER A 64 1.95 2.74 -16.77
CA SER A 64 3.31 2.37 -16.35
C SER A 64 3.44 2.15 -14.84
N GLU A 65 2.81 3.01 -14.04
CA GLU A 65 2.79 2.88 -12.57
C GLU A 65 2.01 1.64 -12.14
N SER A 66 0.85 1.38 -12.75
CA SER A 66 0.06 0.17 -12.50
C SER A 66 0.84 -1.10 -12.82
N HIS A 67 1.58 -1.11 -13.93
CA HIS A 67 2.46 -2.21 -14.30
C HIS A 67 3.56 -2.41 -13.25
N TYR A 68 4.24 -1.33 -12.84
CA TYR A 68 5.28 -1.38 -11.80
C TYR A 68 4.74 -1.96 -10.48
N VAL A 69 3.60 -1.45 -10.00
CA VAL A 69 2.97 -1.94 -8.76
C VAL A 69 2.57 -3.41 -8.88
N SER A 70 2.12 -3.84 -10.06
CA SER A 70 1.78 -5.24 -10.31
C SER A 70 3.00 -6.16 -10.26
N MET A 71 4.14 -5.71 -10.79
CA MET A 71 5.41 -6.44 -10.69
C MET A 71 5.87 -6.56 -9.23
N GLU A 72 5.97 -5.44 -8.52
CA GLU A 72 6.37 -5.40 -7.11
C GLU A 72 5.49 -6.31 -6.24
N LYS A 73 4.17 -6.27 -6.47
CA LYS A 73 3.22 -7.16 -5.77
C LYS A 73 3.51 -8.64 -6.01
N ASN A 74 3.97 -9.01 -7.20
CA ASN A 74 4.30 -10.41 -7.50
C ASN A 74 5.63 -10.80 -6.85
N GLU A 75 6.64 -9.93 -6.91
CA GLU A 75 7.93 -10.14 -6.24
C GLU A 75 7.75 -10.36 -4.73
N LEU A 76 6.97 -9.50 -4.06
CA LEU A 76 6.64 -9.65 -2.64
C LEU A 76 5.87 -10.94 -2.32
N LYS A 77 5.01 -11.41 -3.23
CA LYS A 77 4.33 -12.70 -3.04
C LYS A 77 5.31 -13.87 -3.15
N ASP A 78 6.29 -13.77 -4.02
CA ASP A 78 7.29 -14.82 -4.21
C ASP A 78 8.26 -14.86 -3.03
N GLU A 79 8.73 -13.70 -2.56
CA GLU A 79 9.52 -13.60 -1.33
C GLU A 79 8.76 -14.14 -0.11
N LYS A 80 7.47 -13.79 0.01
CA LYS A 80 6.61 -14.31 1.08
C LYS A 80 6.56 -15.84 1.06
N ARG A 81 6.41 -16.46 -0.11
CA ARG A 81 6.38 -17.93 -0.24
C ARG A 81 7.71 -18.57 0.18
N VAL A 82 8.83 -17.94 -0.20
CA VAL A 82 10.16 -18.40 0.20
C VAL A 82 10.30 -18.37 1.74
N LEU A 83 9.88 -17.27 2.38
CA LEU A 83 9.89 -17.15 3.83
C LEU A 83 8.98 -18.16 4.53
N GLU A 84 7.77 -18.39 4.01
CA GLU A 84 6.84 -19.41 4.54
C GLU A 84 7.48 -20.80 4.48
N ALA A 85 8.10 -21.17 3.35
CA ALA A 85 8.80 -22.45 3.21
C ALA A 85 9.98 -22.58 4.18
N ASP A 86 10.73 -21.51 4.42
CA ASP A 86 11.83 -21.51 5.40
C ASP A 86 11.34 -21.65 6.84
N ILE A 87 10.22 -21.01 7.18
CA ILE A 87 9.57 -21.17 8.49
C ILE A 87 9.13 -22.62 8.68
N GLU A 88 8.43 -23.21 7.70
CA GLU A 88 7.99 -24.62 7.75
C GLU A 88 9.18 -25.59 7.91
N ARG A 89 10.27 -25.33 7.18
CA ARG A 89 11.51 -26.11 7.27
C ARG A 89 12.14 -26.01 8.67
N LEU A 90 12.19 -24.82 9.26
CA LEU A 90 12.74 -24.61 10.60
C LEU A 90 11.86 -25.24 11.69
N GLN A 91 10.55 -25.11 11.58
CA GLN A 91 9.59 -25.76 12.48
C GLN A 91 9.72 -27.28 12.43
N SER A 92 9.87 -27.86 11.23
CA SER A 92 10.12 -29.29 11.04
C SER A 92 11.40 -29.75 11.74
N LYS A 93 12.49 -28.97 11.65
CA LYS A 93 13.75 -29.26 12.37
C LYS A 93 13.59 -29.21 13.89
N LEU A 94 12.87 -28.22 14.41
CA LEU A 94 12.58 -28.12 15.85
C LEU A 94 11.76 -29.30 16.34
N GLN A 95 10.72 -29.69 15.60
CA GLN A 95 9.88 -30.84 15.94
C GLN A 95 10.67 -32.16 15.89
N GLN A 96 11.57 -32.34 14.92
CA GLN A 96 12.48 -33.48 14.86
C GLN A 96 13.46 -33.50 16.04
N GLY A 97 14.03 -32.35 16.41
CA GLY A 97 14.91 -32.23 17.57
C GLY A 97 14.21 -32.61 18.88
N LEU A 98 12.99 -32.11 19.08
CA LEU A 98 12.15 -32.46 20.25
C LEU A 98 11.77 -33.95 20.27
N GLN A 99 11.44 -34.55 19.11
CA GLN A 99 11.17 -35.99 19.02
C GLN A 99 12.43 -36.84 19.24
N SER A 100 13.60 -36.37 18.80
CA SER A 100 14.88 -37.07 18.98
C SER A 100 15.33 -37.03 20.44
N ASP A 101 15.07 -35.93 21.15
CA ASP A 101 15.31 -35.84 22.60
C ASP A 101 14.39 -36.85 23.32
N LEU A 102 13.09 -36.86 23.01
CA LEU A 102 12.12 -37.84 23.54
C LEU A 102 12.52 -39.31 23.31
N VAL A 103 13.22 -39.62 22.22
CA VAL A 103 13.73 -40.98 21.93
C VAL A 103 14.96 -41.32 22.78
N LEU A 104 15.85 -40.36 23.07
CA LEU A 104 17.02 -40.58 23.93
C LEU A 104 16.61 -40.90 25.39
N HIS A 105 15.45 -40.39 25.84
CA HIS A 105 14.93 -40.62 27.20
C HIS A 105 14.22 -41.98 27.37
N ASN A 106 13.99 -42.73 26.28
CA ASN A 106 13.20 -43.97 26.31
C ASN A 106 14.04 -45.27 26.37
N LEU A 107 15.34 -45.18 26.70
CA LEU A 107 16.14 -46.37 27.02
C LEU A 107 15.77 -46.86 28.44
N PRO A 108 15.41 -48.15 28.66
CA PRO A 108 14.80 -48.59 29.90
C PRO A 108 15.88 -48.75 30.97
N HIS A 109 16.21 -47.66 31.66
CA HIS A 109 16.97 -47.72 32.90
C HIS A 109 16.03 -47.43 34.07
N SER A 110 15.56 -48.54 34.63
CA SER A 110 14.98 -48.67 35.96
C SER A 110 15.61 -47.72 36.97
N ALA A 111 14.83 -46.76 37.49
CA ALA A 111 14.65 -46.51 38.92
C ALA A 111 13.80 -45.26 39.15
N SER A 112 12.64 -45.49 39.78
CA SER A 112 11.94 -44.63 40.73
C SER A 112 12.34 -43.15 40.86
N ARG A 113 11.37 -42.25 40.67
CA ARG A 113 10.81 -41.47 41.79
C ARG A 113 9.56 -40.69 41.39
N ALA A 114 8.52 -40.92 42.16
CA ALA A 114 7.34 -40.07 42.27
C ALA A 114 7.74 -38.70 42.86
N LEU A 115 7.00 -37.65 42.50
CA LEU A 115 6.30 -36.77 43.44
C LEU A 115 5.34 -35.83 42.69
N SER A 116 4.13 -35.78 43.25
CA SER A 116 3.00 -34.94 42.87
C SER A 116 3.26 -33.47 43.22
N ILE A 117 2.98 -32.53 42.30
CA ILE A 117 2.55 -31.16 42.65
C ILE A 117 1.47 -30.75 41.64
N GLN A 118 0.27 -30.56 42.19
CA GLN A 118 -0.89 -29.94 41.55
C GLN A 118 -0.59 -28.46 41.22
N HIS A 119 -1.22 -27.91 40.19
CA HIS A 119 -2.11 -26.73 40.24
C HIS A 119 -2.20 -26.04 38.85
N PRO A 120 -3.39 -25.54 38.49
CA PRO A 120 -3.70 -25.05 37.14
C PRO A 120 -3.38 -23.56 37.01
N LEU A 121 -2.74 -23.13 35.92
CA LEU A 121 -2.76 -21.73 35.50
C LEU A 121 -3.25 -21.62 34.07
N ALA A 122 -4.29 -20.80 33.93
CA ALA A 122 -4.98 -20.47 32.71
C ALA A 122 -4.01 -19.96 31.63
N VAL A 123 -4.13 -20.54 30.44
CA VAL A 123 -3.58 -19.95 29.21
C VAL A 123 -4.41 -18.70 28.91
N THR A 124 -3.94 -17.55 29.37
CA THR A 124 -4.40 -16.26 28.86
C THR A 124 -3.87 -16.15 27.43
N ARG A 125 -4.70 -16.54 26.45
CA ARG A 125 -4.45 -16.24 25.03
C ARG A 125 -4.32 -14.71 24.92
N PRO A 126 -3.25 -14.16 24.32
CA PRO A 126 -3.31 -12.77 23.87
C PRO A 126 -4.33 -12.72 22.74
N THR A 127 -5.53 -12.23 23.04
CA THR A 127 -6.47 -11.75 22.03
C THR A 127 -5.76 -10.63 21.28
N LEU A 128 -5.26 -10.93 20.07
CA LEU A 128 -4.92 -9.89 19.12
C LEU A 128 -6.23 -9.17 18.78
N MET A 129 -6.47 -8.02 19.41
CA MET A 129 -7.52 -7.10 19.00
C MET A 129 -7.19 -6.65 17.57
N SER A 130 -7.91 -7.22 16.60
CA SER A 130 -8.05 -6.61 15.29
C SER A 130 -8.64 -5.21 15.47
N PRO A 131 -8.07 -4.16 14.87
CA PRO A 131 -8.73 -2.86 14.79
C PRO A 131 -10.06 -3.01 14.01
N PRO A 132 -11.08 -2.19 14.31
CA PRO A 132 -12.33 -2.22 13.57
C PRO A 132 -12.09 -1.74 12.14
N HIS A 133 -12.47 -2.57 11.17
CA HIS A 133 -12.65 -2.15 9.79
C HIS A 133 -13.79 -1.12 9.75
N GLN A 134 -13.48 0.15 9.50
CA GLN A 134 -14.49 1.12 9.11
C GLN A 134 -14.88 0.85 7.66
N GLU A 135 -16.02 0.20 7.52
CA GLU A 135 -16.78 0.10 6.28
C GLU A 135 -17.31 1.51 5.94
N LEU A 136 -16.68 2.19 4.99
CA LEU A 136 -17.18 3.47 4.49
C LEU A 136 -18.38 3.19 3.58
N GLN A 137 -19.58 3.42 4.14
CA GLN A 137 -20.83 3.49 3.42
C GLN A 137 -20.71 4.45 2.22
N LEU A 138 -20.92 3.89 1.03
CA LEU A 138 -21.23 4.61 -0.20
C LEU A 138 -22.52 5.41 0.00
N ASN A 139 -22.38 6.72 0.20
CA ASN A 139 -23.49 7.65 0.06
C ASN A 139 -23.49 8.22 -1.37
N HIS A 140 -24.55 7.89 -2.09
CA HIS A 140 -25.02 8.58 -3.28
C HIS A 140 -25.49 9.99 -2.87
N GLU A 141 -24.86 11.05 -3.39
CA GLU A 141 -25.56 12.30 -3.71
C GLU A 141 -24.74 13.10 -4.74
N LEU A 142 -25.32 13.29 -5.91
CA LEU A 142 -24.85 14.19 -6.97
C LEU A 142 -25.27 15.62 -6.60
N GLU A 143 -24.35 16.58 -6.65
CA GLU A 143 -24.49 17.85 -7.40
C GLU A 143 -23.39 18.87 -7.04
N ALA A 144 -22.99 19.60 -8.09
CA ALA A 144 -22.33 20.91 -8.13
C ALA A 144 -20.92 21.11 -7.51
N THR A 145 -19.95 21.23 -8.43
CA THR A 145 -18.86 22.24 -8.52
C THR A 145 -17.47 21.61 -8.71
N TRP A 146 -17.11 21.32 -9.95
CA TRP A 146 -15.77 20.84 -10.30
C TRP A 146 -14.77 22.00 -10.38
N LYS A 147 -13.82 22.03 -9.45
CA LYS A 147 -12.50 22.66 -9.65
C LYS A 147 -11.44 21.55 -9.66
N PRO A 148 -10.51 21.52 -10.64
CA PRO A 148 -9.46 20.51 -10.63
C PRO A 148 -8.46 20.89 -9.53
N LYS A 149 -8.54 20.19 -8.39
CA LYS A 149 -7.56 20.29 -7.32
C LYS A 149 -6.65 19.08 -7.41
N SER A 150 -5.44 19.30 -7.91
CA SER A 150 -4.37 18.29 -7.94
C SER A 150 -4.07 17.82 -6.51
N HIS A 151 -4.43 16.58 -6.21
CA HIS A 151 -4.06 15.90 -4.98
C HIS A 151 -3.40 14.54 -5.30
N SER A 152 -2.36 14.54 -6.13
CA SER A 152 -1.34 13.50 -6.01
C SER A 152 -0.56 13.77 -4.73
N ARG A 153 -1.07 13.25 -3.61
CA ARG A 153 -0.43 13.33 -2.29
C ARG A 153 0.08 11.97 -1.83
N VAL A 154 0.43 11.09 -2.77
CA VAL A 154 1.13 9.85 -2.45
C VAL A 154 2.61 10.20 -2.31
N LYS A 155 3.02 10.56 -1.09
CA LYS A 155 4.44 10.59 -0.74
C LYS A 155 4.91 9.15 -0.58
N ARG A 156 5.94 8.77 -1.32
CA ARG A 156 6.63 7.49 -1.14
C ARG A 156 6.98 7.33 0.36
N PRO A 157 6.67 6.18 0.99
CA PRO A 157 7.07 5.95 2.37
C PRO A 157 8.59 6.04 2.48
N GLN A 158 9.06 6.78 3.48
CA GLN A 158 10.49 6.89 3.80
C GLN A 158 10.99 5.54 4.30
N ALA A 159 12.14 5.08 3.78
CA ALA A 159 12.82 3.91 4.30
C ALA A 159 13.15 4.15 5.78
N ARG A 160 12.58 3.32 6.67
CA ARG A 160 12.95 3.32 8.08
C ARG A 160 14.07 2.30 8.26
N TYR A 161 15.29 2.78 8.41
CA TYR A 161 16.39 1.94 8.87
C TYR A 161 16.15 1.54 10.33
N PRO A 162 16.57 0.32 10.73
CA PRO A 162 16.45 -0.12 12.11
C PRO A 162 17.07 0.91 13.06
N THR A 163 16.28 1.42 14.00
CA THR A 163 16.78 2.27 15.09
C THR A 163 17.28 1.39 16.24
N PRO A 164 18.12 1.90 17.16
CA PRO A 164 18.57 1.12 18.33
C PRO A 164 17.44 0.58 19.23
N PHE A 165 16.22 1.12 19.09
CA PHE A 165 15.00 0.62 19.76
C PHE A 165 14.35 -0.57 19.04
N ASP A 166 14.66 -0.75 17.75
CA ASP A 166 14.24 -1.90 16.93
C ASP A 166 15.23 -3.09 17.06
N SER A 167 16.35 -2.87 17.75
CA SER A 167 17.33 -3.90 18.08
C SER A 167 16.83 -4.71 19.27
N TRP A 168 16.58 -6.00 19.03
CA TRP A 168 16.29 -6.95 20.09
C TRP A 168 17.43 -6.99 21.13
N PRO A 169 17.14 -7.02 22.43
CA PRO A 169 18.18 -7.16 23.45
C PRO A 169 18.89 -8.51 23.26
N LEU A 170 20.20 -8.46 22.95
CA LEU A 170 21.07 -9.63 22.86
C LEU A 170 21.10 -10.42 24.19
N GLU A 171 20.67 -9.80 25.29
CA GLU A 171 20.58 -10.37 26.63
C GLU A 171 19.65 -11.59 26.74
N LEU A 172 18.69 -11.77 25.81
CA LEU A 172 17.84 -12.96 25.79
C LEU A 172 18.56 -14.22 25.30
N LEU A 173 19.61 -14.06 24.49
CA LEU A 173 20.42 -15.18 23.97
C LEU A 173 21.55 -15.58 24.93
N THR A 174 21.94 -14.69 25.84
CA THR A 174 23.11 -14.90 26.73
C THR A 174 22.71 -15.41 28.13
N ARG A 175 21.43 -15.67 28.41
CA ARG A 175 20.99 -16.20 29.71
C ARG A 175 21.38 -17.68 29.88
N HIS A 176 22.65 -17.90 30.17
CA HIS A 176 23.16 -19.16 30.70
C HIS A 176 22.77 -19.26 32.19
N PRO A 177 22.20 -20.38 32.67
CA PRO A 177 21.95 -20.57 34.09
C PRO A 177 23.28 -20.95 34.75
N GLN A 178 23.95 -20.00 35.40
CA GLN A 178 25.09 -20.30 36.26
C GLN A 178 24.68 -20.09 37.72
N GLY A 179 24.62 -21.20 38.46
CA GLY A 179 24.29 -21.22 39.88
C GLY A 179 25.42 -20.73 40.78
N ALA A 180 24.99 -20.29 41.97
CA ALA A 180 25.58 -20.39 43.30
C ALA A 180 27.04 -19.92 43.58
N ASN A 181 27.15 -19.26 44.75
CA ASN A 181 28.35 -18.93 45.56
C ASN A 181 29.10 -17.65 45.15
N GLY A 182 29.52 -16.71 46.01
CA GLY A 182 29.42 -16.51 47.45
C GLY A 182 30.18 -15.23 47.84
N THR A 183 29.83 -14.68 49.01
CA THR A 183 30.63 -13.84 49.94
C THR A 183 31.29 -12.53 49.48
N THR A 184 30.72 -11.43 49.98
CA THR A 184 31.34 -10.28 50.69
C THR A 184 32.87 -10.13 50.67
N ASN A 185 33.37 -8.91 50.40
CA ASN A 185 34.26 -8.15 51.30
C ASN A 185 34.49 -6.71 50.82
N ASP A 186 34.51 -5.80 51.80
CA ASP A 186 34.79 -4.37 51.75
C ASP A 186 36.22 -4.02 51.30
N ALA A 187 36.43 -2.83 50.73
CA ALA A 187 37.57 -1.97 51.04
C ALA A 187 37.42 -0.53 50.48
N VAL A 188 37.74 0.41 51.35
CA VAL A 188 37.70 1.88 51.25
C VAL A 188 38.97 2.46 50.60
N GLY A 189 38.84 3.63 49.95
CA GLY A 189 39.89 4.66 49.81
C GLY A 189 40.48 4.83 48.40
N ASN A 190 40.98 5.98 47.95
CA ASN A 190 41.02 7.38 48.39
C ASN A 190 41.73 8.17 47.25
N SER A 191 41.44 9.46 47.09
CA SER A 191 42.29 10.53 46.48
C SER A 191 42.58 10.49 44.96
N SER A 192 42.12 11.47 44.18
CA SER A 192 42.68 12.83 44.04
C SER A 192 44.13 12.82 43.53
N ASN A 193 44.34 13.15 42.26
CA ASN A 193 45.26 14.25 41.92
C ASN A 193 45.14 14.72 40.47
N ARG A 194 45.22 16.05 40.38
CA ARG A 194 45.29 16.93 39.23
C ARG A 194 46.76 17.30 39.05
N ALA A 195 47.24 17.29 37.81
CA ALA A 195 48.31 18.14 37.32
C ALA A 195 48.08 18.35 35.82
#